data_AF-A0A8B8DJ34-F1
#
_entry.id   AF-A0A8B8DJ34-F1
#
_cell.length_a   1.000
_cell.length_b   1.000
_cell.length_c   1.000
_cell.angle_alpha   90.00
_cell.angle_beta   90.00
_cell.angle_gamma   90.00
#
_symmetry.space_group_name_H-M   'P 1'
#
loop_
_entity.id
_entity.type
_entity.pdbx_description
1 polymer ?
#
loop_
_entity_poly.entity_id
_entity_poly.type
_entity_poly.pdbx_seq_one_letter_code
_entity_poly.pdbx_strand_id
1 'polypeptide(L)'
;MKICFSWISCYVLFTLIKSSESTCTFPSELEGDWYSAYKGKLTFNSTHVTGYPIYMSAAVLSLDFECYINEGRKYLLRATATALVFGQYIRGYLCIQLWRVSSTKYYYYHGTTITPTNNDHIKGIFDANANGTMENTCNVAEPYNTTSFVMLVKNGSIASGESEATCATDLLASYSAVSISDSTGSTTCSSSSMDGCTDRTEMRYTYDAACGNTLKFSTDGFWTCLRSVSSGGYTYLSVWNNDSSVTGTTTYTYTSGVNYQFACVVISGTSATMFPNFCSDSSQTPTTVSTPGLKLSFSSATQTCYEEVEGGSSAVYYFTIVFGSLFIIALIILLVILTKKGYCPPQKCKKQQRPTSPESTVEQGEHVTNTVFKVNKLDPIPGFKAKRPLRIGPIVEPNLDPLPKVEPLYALTGRKDTSKPAKRGLREIYRSDDRFLYQSYEQLYRSFEKLYSSAESVYHPDVIREPPAYANYPDVVHENPDC
;
A
#
# COMPACT_ATOMS: atom_id res chain seq x y z
N MET A 1 5.96 -61.76 -10.20
CA MET A 1 6.19 -60.79 -9.11
C MET A 1 6.86 -59.55 -9.72
N LYS A 2 6.21 -58.39 -9.75
CA LYS A 2 6.80 -57.12 -10.22
C LYS A 2 6.54 -56.08 -9.13
N ILE A 3 7.58 -55.63 -8.43
CA ILE A 3 7.46 -54.80 -7.22
C ILE A 3 8.02 -53.40 -7.49
N CYS A 4 7.37 -52.42 -6.85
CA CYS A 4 7.56 -50.99 -6.90
C CYS A 4 9.01 -50.49 -7.07
N PHE A 5 9.29 -49.86 -8.21
CA PHE A 5 10.42 -48.92 -8.38
C PHE A 5 9.99 -47.46 -8.61
N SER A 6 8.72 -47.21 -8.99
CA SER A 6 8.23 -45.86 -9.32
C SER A 6 8.19 -44.89 -8.11
N TRP A 7 7.80 -45.39 -6.94
CA TRP A 7 7.59 -44.57 -5.74
C TRP A 7 8.89 -43.97 -5.18
N ILE A 8 10.00 -44.72 -5.24
CA ILE A 8 11.30 -44.25 -4.76
C ILE A 8 11.81 -43.09 -5.62
N SER A 9 11.63 -43.18 -6.94
CA SER A 9 12.02 -42.09 -7.87
C SER A 9 11.29 -40.78 -7.56
N CYS A 10 9.99 -40.86 -7.26
CA CYS A 10 9.19 -39.69 -6.85
C CYS A 10 9.66 -39.10 -5.51
N TYR A 11 10.01 -39.96 -4.54
CA TYR A 11 10.50 -39.52 -3.21
C TYR A 11 11.90 -38.89 -3.27
N VAL A 12 12.77 -39.39 -4.14
CA VAL A 12 14.08 -38.79 -4.44
C VAL A 12 13.93 -37.45 -5.17
N LEU A 13 12.96 -37.33 -6.09
CA LEU A 13 12.67 -36.05 -6.74
C LEU A 13 12.15 -35.00 -5.75
N PHE A 14 11.25 -35.39 -4.82
CA PHE A 14 10.76 -34.51 -3.75
C PHE A 14 11.85 -34.07 -2.76
N THR A 15 12.86 -34.92 -2.50
CA THR A 15 13.99 -34.58 -1.60
C THR A 15 15.15 -33.88 -2.30
N LEU A 16 15.18 -33.88 -3.65
CA LEU A 16 16.10 -33.08 -4.46
C LEU A 16 15.57 -31.68 -4.78
N ILE A 17 14.29 -31.38 -4.50
CA ILE A 17 13.86 -30.02 -4.17
C ILE A 17 14.36 -29.70 -2.75
N LYS A 18 15.69 -29.67 -2.59
CA LYS A 18 16.29 -28.86 -1.54
C LYS A 18 15.83 -27.44 -1.82
N SER A 19 15.10 -26.84 -0.88
CA SER A 19 14.86 -25.41 -0.85
C SER A 19 16.21 -24.71 -1.03
N SER A 20 16.40 -24.02 -2.14
CA SER A 20 17.36 -22.92 -2.17
C SER A 20 16.97 -22.00 -1.02
N GLU A 21 17.90 -21.68 -0.12
CA GLU A 21 17.67 -20.67 0.91
C GLU A 21 17.31 -19.37 0.20
N SER A 22 16.01 -19.07 0.14
CA SER A 22 15.49 -17.95 -0.63
C SER A 22 15.88 -16.68 0.11
N THR A 23 17.00 -16.08 -0.29
CA THR A 23 17.48 -14.82 0.24
C THR A 23 16.32 -13.83 0.22
N CYS A 24 15.98 -13.31 1.41
CA CYS A 24 14.87 -12.39 1.56
C CYS A 24 15.11 -11.19 0.62
N THR A 25 14.21 -11.02 -0.35
CA THR A 25 14.30 -9.97 -1.35
C THR A 25 12.97 -9.26 -1.50
N PHE A 26 13.02 -7.95 -1.70
CA PHE A 26 11.87 -7.12 -2.05
C PHE A 26 11.51 -7.31 -3.54
N PRO A 27 10.27 -7.01 -3.95
CA PRO A 27 9.92 -6.94 -5.37
C PRO A 27 10.82 -5.92 -6.09
N SER A 28 11.41 -6.28 -7.23
CA SER A 28 12.34 -5.39 -7.97
C SER A 28 11.69 -4.09 -8.46
N GLU A 29 10.37 -4.07 -8.62
CA GLU A 29 9.58 -2.86 -8.91
C GLU A 29 9.71 -1.81 -7.80
N LEU A 30 9.94 -2.26 -6.56
CA LEU A 30 10.10 -1.45 -5.36
C LEU A 30 11.49 -0.79 -5.28
N GLU A 31 12.44 -1.11 -6.16
CA GLU A 31 13.77 -0.47 -6.11
C GLU A 31 13.70 1.03 -6.44
N GLY A 32 14.51 1.82 -5.72
CA GLY A 32 14.59 3.28 -5.84
C GLY A 32 14.01 4.05 -4.65
N ASP A 33 13.71 5.33 -4.88
CA ASP A 33 13.14 6.24 -3.88
C ASP A 33 11.61 6.12 -3.82
N TRP A 34 11.06 6.07 -2.60
CA TRP A 34 9.64 6.04 -2.29
C TRP A 34 9.30 6.98 -1.13
N TYR A 35 8.02 7.32 -1.02
CA TYR A 35 7.45 8.02 0.12
C TYR A 35 6.42 7.11 0.80
N SER A 36 6.68 6.76 2.05
CA SER A 36 5.71 6.14 2.95
C SER A 36 4.89 7.22 3.64
N ALA A 37 3.58 7.02 3.79
CA ALA A 37 2.76 7.90 4.62
C ALA A 37 3.31 7.97 6.06
N TYR A 38 3.56 6.81 6.68
CA TYR A 38 4.07 6.73 8.05
C TYR A 38 5.47 7.31 8.24
N LYS A 39 6.37 7.07 7.28
CA LYS A 39 7.82 7.27 7.45
C LYS A 39 8.48 8.28 6.52
N GLY A 40 7.71 9.01 5.72
CA GLY A 40 8.27 9.97 4.77
C GLY A 40 9.14 9.25 3.71
N LYS A 41 10.25 9.86 3.32
CA LYS A 41 11.11 9.28 2.27
C LYS A 41 11.84 8.03 2.77
N LEU A 42 11.77 6.96 1.99
CA LEU A 42 12.50 5.70 2.16
C LEU A 42 13.17 5.33 0.84
N THR A 43 14.40 4.81 0.88
CA THR A 43 15.10 4.33 -0.33
C THR A 43 15.29 2.81 -0.25
N PHE A 44 14.73 2.10 -1.21
CA PHE A 44 14.70 0.63 -1.28
C PHE A 44 15.68 0.10 -2.32
N ASN A 45 16.30 -1.04 -2.03
CA ASN A 45 16.95 -1.91 -3.03
C ASN A 45 16.43 -3.34 -2.90
N SER A 46 16.97 -4.28 -3.68
CA SER A 46 16.57 -5.69 -3.69
C SER A 46 16.51 -6.38 -2.32
N THR A 47 17.27 -5.90 -1.32
CA THR A 47 17.44 -6.55 -0.01
C THR A 47 17.33 -5.61 1.19
N HIS A 48 17.32 -4.29 1.01
CA HIS A 48 17.36 -3.31 2.10
C HIS A 48 16.36 -2.16 1.93
N VAL A 49 15.94 -1.59 3.06
CA VAL A 49 15.25 -0.30 3.20
C VAL A 49 16.18 0.63 3.97
N THR A 50 16.47 1.80 3.40
CA THR A 50 17.42 2.76 3.96
C THR A 50 16.77 4.11 4.26
N GLY A 51 17.30 4.82 5.25
CA GLY A 51 16.81 6.10 5.71
C GLY A 51 15.53 6.04 6.56
N TYR A 52 15.23 4.90 7.21
CA TYR A 52 14.00 4.73 7.98
C TYR A 52 14.03 5.56 9.28
N PRO A 53 13.20 6.61 9.46
CA PRO A 53 13.25 7.46 10.64
C PRO A 53 12.64 6.76 11.87
N ILE A 54 13.31 6.91 13.00
CA ILE A 54 12.95 6.31 14.29
C ILE A 54 13.47 7.19 15.42
N TYR A 55 12.75 7.26 16.54
CA TYR A 55 13.23 7.96 17.73
C TYR A 55 13.41 6.97 18.90
N MET A 56 14.61 6.37 18.99
CA MET A 56 15.00 5.56 20.16
C MET A 56 15.89 6.31 21.16
N SER A 57 16.58 7.36 20.69
CA SER A 57 17.33 8.29 21.53
C SER A 57 17.71 9.52 20.70
N ALA A 58 18.17 10.59 21.35
CA ALA A 58 18.71 11.77 20.65
C ALA A 58 19.93 11.46 19.74
N ALA A 59 20.57 10.29 19.89
CA ALA A 59 21.68 9.83 19.06
C ALA A 59 21.27 8.82 17.95
N VAL A 60 20.01 8.37 17.92
CA VAL A 60 19.51 7.39 16.94
C VAL A 60 18.18 7.89 16.37
N LEU A 61 18.29 8.66 15.28
CA LEU A 61 17.20 9.33 14.56
C LEU A 61 16.73 8.56 13.31
N SER A 62 17.54 7.60 12.84
CA SER A 62 17.24 6.73 11.71
C SER A 62 17.93 5.38 11.85
N LEU A 63 17.41 4.35 11.18
CA LEU A 63 18.04 3.04 11.00
C LEU A 63 17.90 2.56 9.56
N ASP A 64 18.83 1.71 9.13
CA ASP A 64 18.73 0.96 7.88
C ASP A 64 18.39 -0.50 8.18
N PHE A 65 17.46 -1.06 7.42
CA PHE A 65 16.90 -2.39 7.62
C PHE A 65 17.22 -3.32 6.44
N GLU A 66 17.65 -4.55 6.74
CA GLU A 66 17.73 -5.63 5.77
C GLU A 66 16.43 -6.46 5.78
N CYS A 67 16.06 -7.02 4.63
CA CYS A 67 15.10 -8.10 4.51
C CYS A 67 15.72 -9.35 5.17
N TYR A 68 15.14 -9.84 6.26
CA TYR A 68 15.69 -10.96 7.02
C TYR A 68 14.95 -12.27 6.77
N ILE A 69 13.61 -12.25 6.80
CA ILE A 69 12.75 -13.40 6.43
C ILE A 69 11.56 -12.86 5.62
N ASN A 70 11.13 -13.56 4.57
CA ASN A 70 9.89 -13.27 3.85
C ASN A 70 8.98 -14.50 3.74
N GLU A 71 7.69 -14.30 3.97
CA GLU A 71 6.64 -15.32 3.88
C GLU A 71 5.51 -14.79 2.98
N GLY A 72 5.68 -14.99 1.67
CA GLY A 72 4.73 -14.56 0.63
C GLY A 72 4.61 -13.04 0.52
N ARG A 73 3.72 -12.44 1.34
CA ARG A 73 3.53 -10.97 1.44
C ARG A 73 4.10 -10.38 2.74
N LYS A 74 4.44 -11.21 3.73
CA LYS A 74 5.07 -10.75 4.99
C LYS A 74 6.57 -10.61 4.79
N TYR A 75 7.13 -9.55 5.35
CA TYR A 75 8.55 -9.26 5.39
C TYR A 75 8.93 -8.92 6.83
N LEU A 76 9.78 -9.75 7.43
CA LEU A 76 10.48 -9.46 8.66
C LEU A 76 11.78 -8.75 8.30
N LEU A 77 11.87 -7.50 8.73
CA LEU A 77 13.00 -6.63 8.51
C LEU A 77 13.84 -6.55 9.80
N ARG A 78 15.16 -6.60 9.66
CA ARG A 78 16.13 -6.56 10.76
C ARG A 78 17.01 -5.32 10.63
N ALA A 79 17.23 -4.59 11.72
CA ALA A 79 18.14 -3.47 11.73
C ALA A 79 19.58 -3.96 11.47
N THR A 80 20.25 -3.34 10.50
CA THR A 80 21.64 -3.63 10.12
C THR A 80 22.59 -3.29 11.27
N ALA A 81 22.40 -2.12 11.88
CA ALA A 81 23.09 -1.62 13.06
C ALA A 81 22.32 -1.92 14.36
N THR A 82 23.02 -1.82 15.49
CA THR A 82 22.44 -1.88 16.84
C THR A 82 22.45 -0.50 17.49
N ALA A 83 21.45 -0.22 18.33
CA ALA A 83 21.40 0.98 19.15
C ALA A 83 21.81 0.66 20.59
N LEU A 84 22.60 1.54 21.21
CA LEU A 84 22.90 1.47 22.63
C LEU A 84 21.77 2.14 23.42
N VAL A 85 20.97 1.36 24.14
CA VAL A 85 19.83 1.84 24.92
C VAL A 85 19.94 1.29 26.35
N PHE A 86 19.88 2.16 27.37
CA PHE A 86 20.08 1.81 28.78
C PHE A 86 21.35 0.98 29.06
N GLY A 87 22.44 1.23 28.31
CA GLY A 87 23.71 0.52 28.45
C GLY A 87 23.75 -0.87 27.79
N GLN A 88 22.71 -1.28 27.07
CA GLN A 88 22.65 -2.55 26.33
C GLN A 88 22.53 -2.30 24.82
N TYR A 89 23.15 -3.16 24.02
CA TYR A 89 22.97 -3.13 22.56
C TYR A 89 21.67 -3.84 22.19
N ILE A 90 20.81 -3.12 21.47
CA ILE A 90 19.51 -3.59 21.00
C ILE A 90 19.49 -3.56 19.47
N ARG A 91 19.03 -4.65 18.85
CA ARG A 91 18.72 -4.72 17.42
C ARG A 91 17.22 -4.55 17.23
N GLY A 92 16.82 -3.64 16.35
CA GLY A 92 15.42 -3.44 15.99
C GLY A 92 14.95 -4.48 14.97
N TYR A 93 13.70 -4.93 15.10
CA TYR A 93 13.01 -5.75 14.11
C TYR A 93 11.62 -5.18 13.82
N LEU A 94 11.18 -5.29 12.57
CA LEU A 94 9.92 -4.77 12.04
C LEU A 94 9.27 -5.80 11.14
N CYS A 95 8.03 -6.21 11.42
CA CYS A 95 7.22 -6.99 10.50
C CYS A 95 6.27 -6.07 9.73
N ILE A 96 6.27 -6.18 8.40
CA ILE A 96 5.29 -5.56 7.51
C ILE A 96 4.66 -6.60 6.58
N GLN A 97 3.41 -6.37 6.15
CA GLN A 97 2.79 -7.13 5.08
C GLN A 97 2.52 -6.21 3.88
N LEU A 98 3.23 -6.45 2.77
CA LEU A 98 3.29 -5.56 1.62
C LEU A 98 2.33 -6.00 0.50
N TRP A 99 1.58 -5.05 -0.05
CA TRP A 99 0.57 -5.25 -1.08
C TRP A 99 0.79 -4.29 -2.27
N ARG A 100 1.04 -4.86 -3.45
CA ARG A 100 1.14 -4.14 -4.73
C ARG A 100 -0.23 -3.61 -5.17
N VAL A 101 -0.29 -2.37 -5.66
CA VAL A 101 -1.42 -1.82 -6.42
C VAL A 101 -1.01 -1.64 -7.88
N SER A 102 0.10 -0.94 -8.11
CA SER A 102 0.79 -0.79 -9.41
C SER A 102 2.30 -0.96 -9.21
N SER A 103 3.08 -0.74 -10.28
CA SER A 103 4.56 -0.61 -10.21
C SER A 103 5.04 0.66 -9.50
N THR A 104 4.14 1.63 -9.29
CA THR A 104 4.41 2.97 -8.71
C THR A 104 3.72 3.20 -7.36
N LYS A 105 2.77 2.32 -6.98
CA LYS A 105 1.95 2.44 -5.78
C LYS A 105 1.79 1.10 -5.06
N TYR A 106 2.17 1.07 -3.80
CA TYR A 106 2.02 -0.02 -2.85
C TYR A 106 1.27 0.46 -1.60
N TYR A 107 0.81 -0.48 -0.79
CA TYR A 107 0.45 -0.23 0.59
C TYR A 107 0.96 -1.36 1.48
N TYR A 108 1.10 -1.11 2.78
CA TYR A 108 1.46 -2.15 3.74
C TYR A 108 0.70 -2.00 5.06
N TYR A 109 0.62 -3.11 5.80
CA TYR A 109 0.18 -3.14 7.19
C TYR A 109 1.38 -3.41 8.11
N HIS A 110 1.36 -2.87 9.32
CA HIS A 110 2.34 -3.22 10.36
C HIS A 110 1.92 -4.52 11.05
N GLY A 111 2.77 -5.54 10.94
CA GLY A 111 2.61 -6.82 11.65
C GLY A 111 3.21 -6.80 13.06
N THR A 112 4.00 -5.79 13.42
CA THR A 112 4.58 -5.60 14.76
C THR A 112 3.79 -4.56 15.56
N THR A 113 3.54 -4.82 16.84
CA THR A 113 2.86 -3.86 17.74
C THR A 113 3.73 -2.64 18.02
N ILE A 114 3.10 -1.49 18.27
CA ILE A 114 3.80 -0.30 18.79
C ILE A 114 4.52 -0.67 20.10
N THR A 115 5.80 -0.34 20.20
CA THR A 115 6.61 -0.56 21.41
C THR A 115 6.70 0.74 22.23
N PRO A 116 6.30 0.77 23.52
CA PRO A 116 6.27 2.01 24.31
C PRO A 116 7.61 2.75 24.39
N THR A 117 8.73 2.03 24.32
CA THR A 117 10.10 2.57 24.44
C THR A 117 10.51 3.49 23.27
N ASN A 118 9.87 3.37 22.12
CA ASN A 118 10.18 4.15 20.90
C ASN A 118 8.93 4.73 20.20
N ASN A 119 7.74 4.47 20.75
CA ASN A 119 6.44 4.80 20.15
C ASN A 119 6.35 4.45 18.64
N ASP A 120 6.90 3.29 18.27
CA ASP A 120 7.05 2.86 16.89
C ASP A 120 6.73 1.36 16.75
N HIS A 121 6.40 0.93 15.53
CA HIS A 121 6.14 -0.47 15.20
C HIS A 121 7.42 -1.33 15.12
N ILE A 122 8.42 -1.04 15.96
CA ILE A 122 9.74 -1.67 15.93
C ILE A 122 10.03 -2.32 17.28
N LYS A 123 10.17 -3.65 17.24
CA LYS A 123 10.50 -4.48 18.41
C LYS A 123 12.00 -4.51 18.62
N GLY A 124 12.46 -3.98 19.76
CA GLY A 124 13.84 -4.14 20.20
C GLY A 124 14.12 -5.52 20.80
N ILE A 125 15.20 -6.16 20.39
CA ILE A 125 15.73 -7.41 20.99
C ILE A 125 17.20 -7.18 21.33
N PHE A 126 17.66 -7.60 22.51
CA PHE A 126 19.08 -7.49 22.91
C PHE A 126 19.98 -8.26 21.93
N ASP A 127 21.06 -7.64 21.47
CA ASP A 127 21.85 -8.16 20.34
C ASP A 127 22.49 -9.52 20.62
N ALA A 128 22.92 -9.75 21.87
CA ALA A 128 23.43 -11.04 22.34
C ALA A 128 22.41 -12.19 22.22
N ASN A 129 21.11 -11.87 22.09
CA ASN A 129 19.99 -12.79 21.95
C ASN A 129 19.16 -12.48 20.67
N ALA A 130 19.76 -11.87 19.64
CA ALA A 130 19.07 -11.36 18.44
C ALA A 130 18.52 -12.46 17.51
N ASN A 131 17.43 -13.10 17.96
CA ASN A 131 16.67 -14.11 17.23
C ASN A 131 15.23 -13.62 16.99
N GLY A 132 15.07 -12.51 16.26
CA GLY A 132 13.76 -12.08 15.76
C GLY A 132 13.24 -13.08 14.71
N THR A 133 12.02 -13.60 14.91
CA THR A 133 11.35 -14.54 14.01
C THR A 133 10.00 -13.99 13.58
N MET A 134 9.38 -14.55 12.54
CA MET A 134 8.02 -14.18 12.13
C MET A 134 7.04 -14.33 13.30
N GLU A 135 7.06 -15.48 13.99
CA GLU A 135 6.23 -15.74 15.18
C GLU A 135 6.42 -14.70 16.30
N ASN A 136 7.66 -14.34 16.63
CA ASN A 136 7.91 -13.47 17.79
C ASN A 136 7.86 -11.96 17.47
N THR A 137 7.90 -11.56 16.20
CA THR A 137 7.92 -10.14 15.78
C THR A 137 6.67 -9.71 14.99
N CYS A 138 6.03 -10.62 14.23
CA CYS A 138 4.72 -10.35 13.63
C CYS A 138 3.59 -10.60 14.65
N ASN A 139 3.63 -9.89 15.78
CA ASN A 139 2.79 -10.12 16.95
C ASN A 139 1.42 -9.38 16.93
N VAL A 140 1.09 -8.67 15.85
CA VAL A 140 -0.28 -8.22 15.57
C VAL A 140 -1.06 -9.38 14.96
N ALA A 141 -2.27 -9.64 15.48
CA ALA A 141 -3.12 -10.72 14.99
C ALA A 141 -3.60 -10.48 13.54
N GLU A 142 -3.77 -11.58 12.78
CA GLU A 142 -4.33 -11.56 11.43
C GLU A 142 -5.81 -12.01 11.41
N PRO A 143 -6.63 -11.51 10.46
CA PRO A 143 -6.29 -10.53 9.43
C PRO A 143 -6.07 -9.12 10.01
N TYR A 144 -5.10 -8.40 9.47
CA TYR A 144 -4.83 -7.01 9.88
C TYR A 144 -6.03 -6.11 9.61
N ASN A 145 -6.22 -5.10 10.46
CA ASN A 145 -7.31 -4.13 10.29
C ASN A 145 -7.18 -3.42 8.94
N THR A 146 -8.20 -3.57 8.07
CA THR A 146 -8.21 -3.04 6.71
C THR A 146 -8.15 -1.52 6.65
N THR A 147 -8.45 -0.82 7.75
CA THR A 147 -8.33 0.65 7.84
C THR A 147 -6.91 1.11 8.19
N SER A 148 -6.06 0.22 8.72
CA SER A 148 -4.70 0.54 9.22
C SER A 148 -3.61 0.56 8.14
N PHE A 149 -3.96 0.93 6.89
CA PHE A 149 -3.07 0.82 5.74
C PHE A 149 -2.13 2.01 5.60
N VAL A 150 -0.82 1.75 5.50
CA VAL A 150 0.18 2.75 5.13
C VAL A 150 0.34 2.77 3.62
N MET A 151 0.16 3.93 2.98
CA MET A 151 0.50 4.08 1.56
C MET A 151 2.01 4.19 1.35
N LEU A 152 2.48 3.68 0.21
CA LEU A 152 3.86 3.75 -0.26
C LEU A 152 3.86 4.11 -1.76
N VAL A 153 4.32 5.32 -2.08
CA VAL A 153 4.22 5.94 -3.42
C VAL A 153 5.62 6.21 -3.98
N LYS A 154 5.86 5.92 -5.26
CA LYS A 154 7.20 6.08 -5.86
C LYS A 154 7.56 7.55 -6.04
N ASN A 155 8.84 7.89 -5.90
CA ASN A 155 9.28 9.27 -6.08
C ASN A 155 8.98 9.74 -7.53
N GLY A 156 8.31 10.89 -7.66
CA GLY A 156 7.87 11.46 -8.93
C GLY A 156 6.56 10.92 -9.51
N SER A 157 6.01 9.79 -9.04
CA SER A 157 4.87 9.13 -9.71
C SER A 157 3.48 9.74 -9.43
N ILE A 158 3.42 10.82 -8.64
CA ILE A 158 2.24 11.71 -8.56
C ILE A 158 2.30 12.75 -9.69
N ALA A 159 3.48 13.35 -9.93
CA ALA A 159 3.66 14.34 -11.00
C ALA A 159 3.54 13.74 -12.43
N SER A 160 3.56 12.41 -12.57
CA SER A 160 3.24 11.68 -13.81
C SER A 160 1.80 11.14 -13.89
N GLY A 161 1.00 11.30 -12.83
CA GLY A 161 -0.34 10.72 -12.68
C GLY A 161 -0.39 9.19 -12.43
N GLU A 162 0.75 8.50 -12.48
CA GLU A 162 0.81 7.03 -12.41
C GLU A 162 0.45 6.44 -11.04
N SER A 163 0.35 7.26 -9.99
CA SER A 163 -0.03 6.85 -8.62
C SER A 163 -1.37 7.41 -8.14
N GLU A 164 -2.16 8.00 -9.03
CA GLU A 164 -3.50 8.48 -8.74
C GLU A 164 -4.54 7.35 -8.58
N ALA A 165 -5.68 7.67 -7.99
CA ALA A 165 -6.89 6.86 -7.97
C ALA A 165 -8.11 7.78 -7.88
N THR A 166 -9.26 7.31 -8.34
CA THR A 166 -10.54 8.00 -8.13
C THR A 166 -10.78 8.24 -6.63
N CYS A 167 -11.20 9.46 -6.28
CA CYS A 167 -11.63 9.79 -4.92
C CYS A 167 -12.87 8.99 -4.49
N ALA A 168 -13.18 9.01 -3.17
CA ALA A 168 -14.41 8.40 -2.66
C ALA A 168 -15.66 9.10 -3.24
N THR A 169 -16.75 8.36 -3.42
CA THR A 169 -18.00 8.86 -4.02
C THR A 169 -18.56 10.10 -3.31
N ASP A 170 -18.48 10.13 -1.97
CA ASP A 170 -18.86 11.25 -1.12
C ASP A 170 -18.05 12.54 -1.37
N LEU A 171 -16.98 12.48 -2.16
CA LEU A 171 -16.11 13.60 -2.54
C LEU A 171 -16.19 13.93 -4.04
N LEU A 172 -16.88 13.13 -4.85
CA LEU A 172 -17.07 13.36 -6.30
C LEU A 172 -18.22 14.36 -6.54
N ALA A 173 -18.10 15.52 -5.91
CA ALA A 173 -19.03 16.61 -5.93
C ALA A 173 -18.30 17.96 -5.75
N SER A 174 -18.92 19.04 -6.22
CA SER A 174 -18.46 20.41 -5.97
C SER A 174 -19.32 21.00 -4.85
N TYR A 175 -18.70 21.40 -3.73
CA TYR A 175 -19.34 21.96 -2.55
C TYR A 175 -19.01 23.43 -2.40
N SER A 176 -20.04 24.28 -2.45
CA SER A 176 -19.88 25.74 -2.32
C SER A 176 -19.74 26.24 -0.88
N ALA A 177 -20.01 25.40 0.12
CA ALA A 177 -19.85 25.73 1.53
C ALA A 177 -19.30 24.54 2.33
N VAL A 178 -18.00 24.59 2.64
CA VAL A 178 -17.28 23.62 3.45
C VAL A 178 -16.83 24.30 4.75
N SER A 179 -17.23 23.72 5.87
CA SER A 179 -16.79 24.14 7.20
C SER A 179 -15.65 23.24 7.67
N ILE A 180 -14.54 23.86 8.07
CA ILE A 180 -13.34 23.19 8.57
C ILE A 180 -13.13 23.64 10.02
N SER A 181 -12.91 22.70 10.92
CA SER A 181 -12.65 22.98 12.34
C SER A 181 -11.60 22.06 12.93
N ASP A 182 -11.03 22.44 14.06
CA ASP A 182 -10.01 21.65 14.75
C ASP A 182 -10.58 20.39 15.44
N SER A 183 -9.71 19.50 15.91
CA SER A 183 -10.08 18.29 16.66
C SER A 183 -11.07 18.52 17.81
N THR A 184 -11.05 19.69 18.47
CA THR A 184 -12.03 20.04 19.52
C THR A 184 -13.31 20.64 18.94
N GLY A 185 -13.22 21.45 17.88
CA GLY A 185 -14.31 22.29 17.35
C GLY A 185 -14.32 23.71 17.93
N SER A 186 -13.30 24.09 18.72
CA SER A 186 -13.10 25.43 19.26
C SER A 186 -12.89 26.50 18.18
N THR A 187 -12.22 26.14 17.10
CA THR A 187 -11.83 27.05 16.02
C THR A 187 -12.40 26.52 14.72
N THR A 188 -13.25 27.31 14.07
CA THR A 188 -14.02 26.90 12.88
C THR A 188 -13.95 27.97 11.79
N CYS A 189 -13.86 27.55 10.54
CA CYS A 189 -13.90 28.40 9.36
C CYS A 189 -14.91 27.85 8.35
N SER A 190 -15.96 28.62 8.02
CA SER A 190 -17.20 28.09 7.41
C SER A 190 -17.49 28.54 5.98
N SER A 191 -16.53 29.14 5.29
CA SER A 191 -16.71 29.74 3.95
C SER A 191 -15.70 29.26 2.91
N SER A 192 -15.05 28.11 3.15
CA SER A 192 -14.25 27.44 2.12
C SER A 192 -15.15 26.72 1.12
N SER A 193 -14.64 26.40 -0.06
CA SER A 193 -15.27 25.48 -1.02
C SER A 193 -14.36 24.28 -1.32
N MET A 194 -14.91 23.23 -1.90
CA MET A 194 -14.16 22.08 -2.39
C MET A 194 -14.71 21.61 -3.74
N ASP A 195 -13.86 21.33 -4.71
CA ASP A 195 -14.22 20.69 -5.97
C ASP A 195 -13.50 19.34 -6.14
N GLY A 196 -14.29 18.27 -6.30
CA GLY A 196 -13.84 16.94 -6.73
C GLY A 196 -14.43 16.53 -8.09
N CYS A 197 -14.79 17.51 -8.93
CA CYS A 197 -15.43 17.28 -10.23
C CYS A 197 -14.67 17.80 -11.46
N THR A 198 -13.80 18.82 -11.34
CA THR A 198 -12.90 19.18 -12.44
C THR A 198 -11.92 18.05 -12.75
N ASP A 199 -11.42 17.38 -11.71
CA ASP A 199 -10.78 16.07 -11.83
C ASP A 199 -11.38 15.13 -10.75
N ARG A 200 -11.52 13.85 -11.10
CA ARG A 200 -12.04 12.79 -10.20
C ARG A 200 -10.93 12.13 -9.38
N THR A 201 -9.67 12.42 -9.64
CA THR A 201 -8.52 11.93 -8.85
C THR A 201 -8.02 12.93 -7.80
N GLU A 202 -8.61 14.12 -7.73
CA GLU A 202 -8.22 15.18 -6.79
C GLU A 202 -9.40 15.70 -5.94
N MET A 203 -9.06 16.29 -4.79
CA MET A 203 -9.90 17.27 -4.09
C MET A 203 -9.20 18.62 -4.16
N ARG A 204 -9.91 19.67 -4.61
CA ARG A 204 -9.39 21.03 -4.73
C ARG A 204 -10.13 21.97 -3.79
N TYR A 205 -9.52 22.29 -2.65
CA TYR A 205 -10.09 23.21 -1.67
C TYR A 205 -9.76 24.66 -2.02
N THR A 206 -10.76 25.52 -2.16
CA THR A 206 -10.53 26.98 -2.09
C THR A 206 -10.80 27.42 -0.67
N TYR A 207 -9.75 27.61 0.11
CA TYR A 207 -9.90 28.02 1.51
C TYR A 207 -10.31 29.49 1.63
N ASP A 208 -11.17 29.79 2.60
CA ASP A 208 -11.44 31.18 2.98
C ASP A 208 -10.19 31.87 3.57
N ALA A 209 -10.15 33.20 3.44
CA ALA A 209 -9.04 34.04 3.87
C ALA A 209 -8.91 34.16 5.39
N ALA A 210 -10.00 33.99 6.15
CA ALA A 210 -9.98 33.95 7.62
C ALA A 210 -9.66 32.57 8.19
N CYS A 211 -9.62 31.51 7.37
CA CYS A 211 -9.10 30.21 7.79
C CYS A 211 -7.60 30.32 8.10
N GLY A 212 -7.24 30.37 9.39
CA GLY A 212 -5.85 30.39 9.83
C GLY A 212 -5.07 29.10 9.51
N ASN A 213 -3.74 29.19 9.51
CA ASN A 213 -2.84 28.09 9.13
C ASN A 213 -2.94 26.84 10.03
N THR A 214 -3.62 26.92 11.18
CA THR A 214 -3.92 25.78 12.05
C THR A 214 -5.10 24.93 11.56
N LEU A 215 -5.93 25.45 10.63
CA LEU A 215 -7.05 24.75 9.99
C LEU A 215 -6.73 24.32 8.54
N LYS A 216 -5.44 24.23 8.20
CA LYS A 216 -4.93 23.93 6.86
C LYS A 216 -3.76 22.95 6.97
N PHE A 217 -3.85 21.79 6.31
CA PHE A 217 -2.70 20.89 6.10
C PHE A 217 -2.07 21.01 4.71
N SER A 218 -2.74 21.77 3.83
CA SER A 218 -2.26 22.20 2.53
C SER A 218 -2.45 23.71 2.41
N THR A 219 -1.50 24.36 1.75
CA THR A 219 -1.49 25.80 1.50
C THR A 219 -2.34 26.16 0.29
N ASP A 220 -2.17 25.44 -0.81
CA ASP A 220 -2.80 25.72 -2.10
C ASP A 220 -4.14 24.96 -2.27
N GLY A 221 -4.40 23.96 -1.42
CA GLY A 221 -5.66 23.22 -1.32
C GLY A 221 -5.76 21.95 -2.18
N PHE A 222 -4.67 21.53 -2.83
CA PHE A 222 -4.67 20.43 -3.81
C PHE A 222 -4.28 19.09 -3.18
N TRP A 223 -5.19 18.12 -3.25
CA TRP A 223 -4.99 16.78 -2.70
C TRP A 223 -5.28 15.68 -3.73
N THR A 224 -4.27 14.91 -4.11
CA THR A 224 -4.43 13.72 -4.96
C THR A 224 -4.92 12.52 -4.13
N CYS A 225 -5.94 11.84 -4.61
CA CYS A 225 -6.49 10.61 -4.02
C CYS A 225 -5.63 9.39 -4.38
N LEU A 226 -5.21 8.62 -3.37
CA LEU A 226 -4.29 7.47 -3.55
C LEU A 226 -5.00 6.12 -3.49
N ARG A 227 -5.86 5.93 -2.48
CA ARG A 227 -6.54 4.65 -2.18
C ARG A 227 -7.67 4.87 -1.18
N SER A 228 -8.86 4.36 -1.51
CA SER A 228 -9.99 4.22 -0.58
C SER A 228 -10.18 2.78 -0.10
N VAL A 229 -10.70 2.62 1.11
CA VAL A 229 -11.18 1.36 1.71
C VAL A 229 -12.44 1.65 2.52
N SER A 230 -13.55 0.97 2.23
CA SER A 230 -14.78 1.11 3.02
C SER A 230 -14.86 0.04 4.11
N SER A 231 -15.10 0.44 5.36
CA SER A 231 -15.20 -0.44 6.53
C SER A 231 -16.08 0.20 7.61
N GLY A 232 -16.90 -0.61 8.31
CA GLY A 232 -17.77 -0.12 9.39
C GLY A 232 -18.86 0.89 8.99
N GLY A 233 -19.13 1.07 7.70
CA GLY A 233 -20.03 2.11 7.17
C GLY A 233 -19.35 3.44 6.82
N TYR A 234 -18.03 3.54 6.99
CA TYR A 234 -17.22 4.72 6.64
C TYR A 234 -16.24 4.38 5.50
N THR A 235 -15.79 5.39 4.77
CA THR A 235 -14.71 5.25 3.78
C THR A 235 -13.44 5.94 4.28
N TYR A 236 -12.37 5.17 4.34
CA TYR A 236 -11.02 5.59 4.71
C TYR A 236 -10.23 5.81 3.42
N LEU A 237 -9.88 7.07 3.13
CA LEU A 237 -9.22 7.51 1.91
C LEU A 237 -7.86 8.11 2.27
N SER A 238 -6.78 7.50 1.79
CA SER A 238 -5.45 8.12 1.86
C SER A 238 -5.25 9.06 0.68
N VAL A 239 -4.73 10.25 0.98
CA VAL A 239 -4.51 11.35 0.04
C VAL A 239 -3.09 11.90 0.16
N TRP A 240 -2.62 12.53 -0.90
CA TRP A 240 -1.31 13.16 -1.03
C TRP A 240 -1.46 14.67 -1.25
N ASN A 241 -0.69 15.49 -0.54
CA ASN A 241 -0.67 16.95 -0.71
C ASN A 241 0.25 17.35 -1.88
N ASN A 242 -0.27 18.14 -2.81
CA ASN A 242 0.47 18.62 -3.99
C ASN A 242 1.21 19.96 -3.79
N ASP A 243 1.14 20.62 -2.63
CA ASP A 243 1.82 21.91 -2.43
C ASP A 243 3.34 21.81 -2.66
N SER A 244 3.90 22.83 -3.31
CA SER A 244 5.36 23.02 -3.37
C SER A 244 6.01 23.32 -2.00
N SER A 245 5.20 23.64 -1.00
CA SER A 245 5.59 24.04 0.36
C SER A 245 5.49 22.90 1.39
N VAL A 246 5.42 21.63 0.96
CA VAL A 246 5.57 20.47 1.86
C VAL A 246 7.02 20.35 2.33
N THR A 247 7.31 20.96 3.48
CA THR A 247 8.62 20.93 4.16
C THR A 247 8.85 19.63 4.96
N GLY A 248 7.81 18.81 5.12
CA GLY A 248 7.78 17.64 6.01
C GLY A 248 8.55 16.42 5.53
N THR A 249 9.88 16.42 5.67
CA THR A 249 10.64 15.16 5.82
C THR A 249 10.29 14.44 7.14
N THR A 250 9.71 15.16 8.10
CA THR A 250 9.37 14.71 9.46
C THR A 250 7.89 14.32 9.58
N THR A 251 7.49 13.17 9.01
CA THR A 251 6.14 12.59 9.25
C THR A 251 5.92 12.11 10.69
N TYR A 252 6.98 12.13 11.52
CA TYR A 252 7.04 11.59 12.87
C TYR A 252 6.88 12.65 13.98
N THR A 253 6.87 13.96 13.67
CA THR A 253 6.84 15.02 14.69
C THR A 253 5.83 16.10 14.33
N TYR A 254 4.84 16.32 15.21
CA TYR A 254 3.91 17.44 15.06
C TYR A 254 4.65 18.77 15.25
N THR A 255 4.40 19.71 14.33
CA THR A 255 4.78 21.12 14.46
C THR A 255 3.71 21.94 13.76
N SER A 256 3.15 22.91 14.46
CA SER A 256 2.06 23.74 13.95
C SER A 256 2.51 24.55 12.72
N GLY A 257 1.72 24.50 11.64
CA GLY A 257 2.04 25.19 10.39
C GLY A 257 2.98 24.47 9.43
N VAL A 258 3.26 23.17 9.64
CA VAL A 258 3.93 22.31 8.65
C VAL A 258 2.90 21.67 7.72
N ASN A 259 3.07 21.82 6.41
CA ASN A 259 2.27 21.10 5.41
C ASN A 259 2.69 19.63 5.38
N TYR A 260 1.71 18.72 5.42
CA TYR A 260 1.93 17.27 5.47
C TYR A 260 1.81 16.63 4.09
N GLN A 261 2.78 15.78 3.71
CA GLN A 261 2.78 15.12 2.39
C GLN A 261 1.60 14.15 2.19
N PHE A 262 1.10 13.55 3.27
CA PHE A 262 -0.01 12.60 3.26
C PHE A 262 -1.04 12.97 4.33
N ALA A 263 -2.29 12.57 4.10
CA ALA A 263 -3.33 12.50 5.12
C ALA A 263 -4.24 11.28 4.92
N CYS A 264 -4.99 10.94 5.98
CA CYS A 264 -6.15 10.06 5.94
C CYS A 264 -7.43 10.90 6.10
N VAL A 265 -8.33 10.79 5.13
CA VAL A 265 -9.71 11.28 5.21
C VAL A 265 -10.62 10.12 5.58
N VAL A 266 -11.42 10.27 6.64
CA VAL A 266 -12.48 9.31 7.01
C VAL A 266 -13.81 10.00 6.81
N ILE A 267 -14.62 9.53 5.86
CA ILE A 267 -15.87 10.17 5.41
C ILE A 267 -17.08 9.25 5.51
N SER A 268 -18.25 9.85 5.72
CA SER A 268 -19.58 9.24 5.52
C SER A 268 -20.58 10.35 5.21
N GLY A 269 -21.04 10.42 3.95
CA GLY A 269 -21.90 11.51 3.47
C GLY A 269 -21.25 12.88 3.64
N THR A 270 -21.99 13.82 4.23
CA THR A 270 -21.58 15.22 4.39
C THR A 270 -20.58 15.48 5.52
N SER A 271 -20.16 14.47 6.29
CA SER A 271 -19.20 14.63 7.40
C SER A 271 -17.92 13.85 7.12
N ALA A 272 -16.77 14.47 7.37
CA ALA A 272 -15.49 13.79 7.36
C ALA A 272 -14.54 14.32 8.44
N THR A 273 -13.49 13.56 8.72
CA THR A 273 -12.29 14.07 9.39
C THR A 273 -11.06 13.83 8.53
N MET A 274 -10.07 14.71 8.68
CA MET A 274 -8.76 14.57 8.06
C MET A 274 -7.69 14.52 9.16
N PHE A 275 -6.87 13.47 9.16
CA PHE A 275 -5.72 13.32 10.05
C PHE A 275 -4.46 13.28 9.18
N PRO A 276 -3.38 14.02 9.48
CA PRO A 276 -2.15 13.95 8.69
C PRO A 276 -1.51 12.57 8.80
N ASN A 277 -0.55 12.26 7.93
CA ASN A 277 0.13 10.96 7.88
C ASN A 277 -0.79 9.83 7.33
N PHE A 278 -1.21 8.83 8.11
CA PHE A 278 -1.81 7.59 7.59
C PHE A 278 -3.08 7.16 8.32
N CYS A 279 -3.91 6.37 7.62
CA CYS A 279 -5.07 5.73 8.22
C CYS A 279 -4.60 4.67 9.22
N SER A 280 -4.79 4.95 10.51
CA SER A 280 -4.14 4.20 11.61
C SER A 280 -5.03 4.10 12.86
N ASP A 281 -5.72 5.18 13.18
CA ASP A 281 -6.43 5.37 14.44
C ASP A 281 -7.85 4.80 14.35
N SER A 282 -8.12 3.75 15.13
CA SER A 282 -9.47 3.17 15.25
C SER A 282 -10.46 4.05 16.03
N SER A 283 -10.00 5.20 16.56
CA SER A 283 -10.86 6.26 17.11
C SER A 283 -11.20 7.36 16.10
N GLN A 284 -10.55 7.40 14.92
CA GLN A 284 -10.93 8.33 13.86
C GLN A 284 -12.25 7.88 13.21
N THR A 285 -13.23 8.77 13.20
CA THR A 285 -14.55 8.59 12.57
C THR A 285 -14.87 9.80 11.67
N PRO A 286 -15.97 9.79 10.91
CA PRO A 286 -16.41 10.96 10.13
C PRO A 286 -16.69 12.23 10.94
N THR A 287 -16.72 12.17 12.27
CA THR A 287 -17.01 13.32 13.16
C THR A 287 -16.01 13.50 14.31
N THR A 288 -15.17 12.50 14.59
CA THR A 288 -14.21 12.48 15.71
C THR A 288 -12.80 12.20 15.19
N VAL A 289 -11.82 12.97 15.63
CA VAL A 289 -10.40 12.79 15.29
C VAL A 289 -9.51 13.30 16.42
N SER A 290 -8.39 12.62 16.64
CA SER A 290 -7.34 13.01 17.58
C SER A 290 -6.56 14.24 17.07
N THR A 291 -6.10 15.11 17.97
CA THR A 291 -5.20 16.23 17.63
C THR A 291 -3.92 15.67 16.98
N PRO A 292 -3.44 16.20 15.84
CA PRO A 292 -3.75 17.50 15.24
C PRO A 292 -4.87 17.52 14.19
N GLY A 293 -5.64 16.44 14.02
CA GLY A 293 -6.64 16.30 12.96
C GLY A 293 -7.74 17.37 12.93
N LEU A 294 -8.35 17.51 11.74
CA LEU A 294 -9.42 18.45 11.43
C LEU A 294 -10.75 17.74 11.18
N LYS A 295 -11.85 18.40 11.50
CA LYS A 295 -13.22 18.00 11.14
C LYS A 295 -13.69 18.84 9.95
N LEU A 296 -14.34 18.20 8.98
CA LEU A 296 -14.86 18.80 7.77
C LEU A 296 -16.36 18.51 7.65
N SER A 297 -17.14 19.53 7.35
CA SER A 297 -18.57 19.41 7.04
C SER A 297 -18.84 20.01 5.67
N PHE A 298 -19.33 19.18 4.75
CA PHE A 298 -19.61 19.54 3.37
C PHE A 298 -21.09 19.90 3.20
N SER A 299 -21.38 21.06 2.62
CA SER A 299 -22.74 21.55 2.41
C SER A 299 -22.86 22.32 1.09
N SER A 300 -24.10 22.60 0.67
CA SER A 300 -24.39 23.32 -0.56
C SER A 300 -23.65 22.74 -1.79
N ALA A 301 -23.84 21.44 -2.01
CA ALA A 301 -23.37 20.75 -3.21
C ALA A 301 -24.02 21.37 -4.46
N THR A 302 -23.21 21.94 -5.35
CA THR A 302 -23.67 22.59 -6.58
C THR A 302 -23.77 21.61 -7.75
N GLN A 303 -22.98 20.54 -7.70
CA GLN A 303 -22.96 19.47 -8.70
C GLN A 303 -22.43 18.17 -8.06
N THR A 304 -22.99 17.03 -8.44
CA THR A 304 -22.34 15.71 -8.32
C THR A 304 -21.82 15.28 -9.69
N CYS A 305 -20.73 14.50 -9.71
CA CYS A 305 -20.07 14.07 -10.94
C CYS A 305 -19.66 12.60 -10.94
N TYR A 306 -20.21 11.80 -10.02
CA TYR A 306 -20.28 10.35 -10.13
C TYR A 306 -21.65 9.93 -10.65
N GLU A 307 -21.72 8.83 -11.40
CA GLU A 307 -23.00 8.20 -11.73
C GLU A 307 -23.34 7.22 -10.61
N GLU A 308 -24.46 7.44 -9.92
CA GLU A 308 -25.05 6.38 -9.11
C GLU A 308 -25.60 5.31 -10.06
N VAL A 309 -24.84 4.22 -10.18
CA VAL A 309 -25.33 2.97 -10.73
C VAL A 309 -26.34 2.41 -9.73
N GLU A 310 -27.59 2.91 -9.79
CA GLU A 310 -28.75 2.36 -9.07
C GLU A 310 -28.69 0.84 -9.16
N GLY A 311 -28.50 0.20 -8.01
CA GLY A 311 -27.80 -1.09 -7.91
C GLY A 311 -28.25 -2.09 -8.97
N GLY A 312 -27.43 -2.24 -10.01
CA GLY A 312 -27.79 -2.92 -11.27
C GLY A 312 -28.42 -4.27 -10.98
N SER A 313 -29.77 -4.32 -11.07
CA SER A 313 -30.57 -5.21 -10.23
C SER A 313 -30.04 -6.63 -10.20
N SER A 314 -29.92 -7.22 -9.01
CA SER A 314 -29.39 -8.58 -8.83
C SER A 314 -30.05 -9.61 -9.76
N ALA A 315 -31.30 -9.35 -10.16
CA ALA A 315 -32.01 -10.04 -11.24
C ALA A 315 -31.17 -10.20 -12.52
N VAL A 316 -30.46 -9.18 -13.01
CA VAL A 316 -29.60 -9.25 -14.22
C VAL A 316 -28.46 -10.24 -14.04
N TYR A 317 -27.79 -10.22 -12.88
CA TYR A 317 -26.73 -11.17 -12.56
C TYR A 317 -27.28 -12.61 -12.50
N TYR A 318 -28.39 -12.82 -11.78
CA TYR A 318 -29.07 -14.12 -11.76
C TYR A 318 -29.56 -14.57 -13.14
N PHE A 319 -30.10 -13.67 -13.97
CA PHE A 319 -30.52 -13.98 -15.34
C PHE A 319 -29.33 -14.41 -16.19
N THR A 320 -28.18 -13.72 -16.15
CA THR A 320 -26.98 -14.14 -16.91
C THR A 320 -26.46 -15.51 -16.47
N ILE A 321 -26.48 -15.84 -15.17
CA ILE A 321 -26.08 -17.16 -14.67
C ILE A 321 -27.08 -18.25 -15.06
N VAL A 322 -28.39 -18.01 -14.91
CA VAL A 322 -29.44 -19.00 -15.21
C VAL A 322 -29.55 -19.26 -16.71
N PHE A 323 -29.63 -18.22 -17.55
CA PHE A 323 -29.68 -18.41 -19.00
C PHE A 323 -28.34 -18.90 -19.58
N GLY A 324 -27.21 -18.45 -19.04
CA GLY A 324 -25.88 -18.93 -19.45
C GLY A 324 -25.68 -20.42 -19.17
N SER A 325 -26.05 -20.88 -17.98
CA SER A 325 -25.97 -22.31 -17.63
C SER A 325 -26.96 -23.17 -18.43
N LEU A 326 -28.19 -22.72 -18.64
CA LEU A 326 -29.17 -23.39 -19.52
C LEU A 326 -28.66 -23.50 -20.98
N PHE A 327 -28.01 -22.47 -21.50
CA PHE A 327 -27.43 -22.48 -22.85
C PHE A 327 -26.29 -23.50 -22.98
N ILE A 328 -25.40 -23.59 -21.98
CA ILE A 328 -24.33 -24.59 -21.93
C ILE A 328 -24.91 -26.01 -21.84
N ILE A 329 -25.94 -26.23 -21.02
CA ILE A 329 -26.64 -27.52 -20.92
C ILE A 329 -27.26 -27.91 -22.28
N ALA A 330 -27.90 -26.96 -22.98
CA ALA A 330 -28.47 -27.20 -24.31
C ALA A 330 -27.41 -27.58 -25.35
N LEU A 331 -26.23 -26.94 -25.34
CA LEU A 331 -25.10 -27.29 -26.20
C LEU A 331 -24.56 -28.71 -25.91
N ILE A 332 -24.46 -29.09 -24.63
CA ILE A 332 -24.04 -30.45 -24.24
C ILE A 332 -25.05 -31.50 -24.73
N ILE A 333 -26.36 -31.25 -24.56
CA ILE A 333 -27.42 -32.14 -25.06
C ILE A 333 -27.33 -32.28 -26.59
N LEU A 334 -27.11 -31.17 -27.31
CA LEU A 334 -26.98 -31.17 -28.76
C LEU A 334 -25.75 -31.94 -29.24
N LEU A 335 -24.61 -31.81 -28.55
CA LEU A 335 -23.41 -32.64 -28.78
C LEU A 335 -23.67 -34.13 -28.54
N VAL A 336 -24.40 -34.50 -27.49
CA VAL A 336 -24.80 -35.90 -27.22
C VAL A 336 -25.75 -36.44 -28.30
N ILE A 337 -26.64 -35.62 -28.85
CA ILE A 337 -27.50 -36.01 -29.97
C ILE A 337 -26.69 -36.21 -31.27
N LEU A 338 -25.77 -35.30 -31.60
CA LEU A 338 -24.92 -35.40 -32.79
C LEU A 338 -23.96 -36.60 -32.73
N THR A 339 -23.40 -36.90 -31.55
CA THR A 339 -22.52 -38.07 -31.36
C THR A 339 -23.29 -39.39 -31.33
N LYS A 340 -24.53 -39.43 -30.84
CA LYS A 340 -25.39 -40.63 -30.93
C LYS A 340 -25.96 -40.87 -32.33
N LYS A 341 -26.24 -39.81 -33.11
CA LYS A 341 -26.60 -39.93 -34.53
C LYS A 341 -25.35 -40.00 -35.41
N GLY A 342 -24.63 -41.13 -35.30
CA GLY A 342 -23.28 -41.35 -35.83
C GLY A 342 -23.06 -40.94 -37.29
N TYR A 343 -22.66 -39.68 -37.49
CA TYR A 343 -22.31 -39.10 -38.78
C TYR A 343 -20.87 -39.49 -39.17
N CYS A 344 -20.67 -40.76 -39.55
CA CYS A 344 -19.39 -41.24 -40.07
C CYS A 344 -19.11 -40.63 -41.46
N PRO A 345 -18.06 -39.80 -41.65
CA PRO A 345 -17.67 -39.34 -42.97
C PRO A 345 -17.11 -40.51 -43.79
N PRO A 346 -17.59 -40.75 -45.03
CA PRO A 346 -17.26 -41.96 -45.77
C PRO A 346 -15.84 -41.92 -46.36
N GLN A 347 -14.90 -42.66 -45.77
CA GLN A 347 -13.62 -42.95 -46.40
C GLN A 347 -13.83 -43.78 -47.68
N LYS A 348 -13.39 -43.25 -48.83
CA LYS A 348 -13.26 -44.04 -50.07
C LYS A 348 -11.88 -44.70 -50.12
N CYS A 349 -11.84 -45.99 -49.82
CA CYS A 349 -10.66 -46.82 -50.04
C CYS A 349 -10.25 -46.82 -51.52
N LYS A 350 -8.94 -46.70 -51.81
CA LYS A 350 -8.32 -47.17 -53.05
C LYS A 350 -7.09 -48.02 -52.72
N LYS A 351 -6.94 -49.14 -53.43
CA LYS A 351 -5.79 -50.05 -53.30
C LYS A 351 -4.57 -49.54 -54.09
N GLN A 352 -3.44 -50.13 -53.77
CA GLN A 352 -2.09 -49.91 -54.33
C GLN A 352 -2.05 -49.83 -55.87
N GLN A 353 -1.17 -48.99 -56.41
CA GLN A 353 0.08 -49.47 -57.01
C GLN A 353 1.12 -48.33 -57.17
N ARG A 354 2.32 -48.66 -57.67
CA ARG A 354 3.60 -47.91 -57.63
C ARG A 354 4.41 -48.31 -58.89
N PRO A 355 5.58 -47.71 -59.20
CA PRO A 355 5.95 -46.30 -59.42
C PRO A 355 6.25 -45.97 -60.91
N THR A 356 6.33 -44.69 -61.28
CA THR A 356 7.27 -44.22 -62.34
C THR A 356 7.53 -42.70 -62.25
N SER A 357 8.69 -42.29 -62.76
CA SER A 357 9.23 -40.91 -62.85
C SER A 357 10.50 -40.99 -63.74
N PRO A 358 10.96 -39.95 -64.45
CA PRO A 358 10.48 -38.55 -64.52
C PRO A 358 9.71 -38.31 -65.85
N GLU A 359 9.83 -37.28 -66.72
CA GLU A 359 10.72 -36.11 -66.83
C GLU A 359 10.19 -35.01 -67.80
N SER A 360 10.68 -33.78 -67.63
CA SER A 360 10.81 -32.67 -68.61
C SER A 360 9.59 -31.91 -69.16
N THR A 361 9.81 -30.59 -69.34
CA THR A 361 9.20 -29.60 -70.30
C THR A 361 7.67 -29.59 -70.51
N VAL A 362 6.90 -28.53 -70.21
CA VAL A 362 7.05 -27.06 -70.40
C VAL A 362 6.99 -26.62 -71.87
N GLU A 363 5.84 -26.08 -72.31
CA GLU A 363 5.67 -24.70 -72.86
C GLU A 363 4.22 -24.41 -73.35
N GLN A 364 3.85 -23.12 -73.35
CA GLN A 364 2.72 -22.44 -74.07
C GLN A 364 1.27 -22.97 -73.78
N GLY A 365 0.16 -22.23 -73.83
CA GLY A 365 -0.28 -21.03 -74.57
C GLY A 365 -1.52 -21.45 -75.41
N GLU A 366 -2.61 -20.71 -75.64
CA GLU A 366 -3.13 -19.39 -75.25
C GLU A 366 -4.68 -19.41 -75.55
N HIS A 367 -5.42 -18.30 -75.36
CA HIS A 367 -6.84 -18.07 -75.72
C HIS A 367 -7.92 -18.94 -74.99
N VAL A 368 -8.98 -18.42 -74.34
CA VAL A 368 -9.91 -17.28 -74.55
C VAL A 368 -11.07 -17.56 -75.52
N THR A 369 -12.29 -17.67 -74.97
CA THR A 369 -13.55 -17.12 -75.55
C THR A 369 -14.66 -17.03 -74.48
N ASN A 370 -15.69 -16.21 -74.70
CA ASN A 370 -16.73 -15.88 -73.70
C ASN A 370 -18.15 -16.32 -74.12
N THR A 371 -18.96 -16.75 -73.15
CA THR A 371 -20.43 -16.60 -73.10
C THR A 371 -20.84 -16.44 -71.61
N VAL A 372 -21.68 -15.52 -71.12
CA VAL A 372 -22.83 -14.73 -71.63
C VAL A 372 -24.09 -15.60 -71.80
N PHE A 373 -25.23 -15.36 -71.12
CA PHE A 373 -25.69 -14.26 -70.24
C PHE A 373 -25.87 -14.75 -68.76
N LYS A 374 -26.59 -14.15 -67.79
CA LYS A 374 -27.65 -13.12 -67.70
C LYS A 374 -27.63 -12.41 -66.32
N VAL A 375 -28.48 -11.39 -66.10
CA VAL A 375 -28.54 -10.54 -64.89
C VAL A 375 -29.98 -10.18 -64.52
N ASN A 376 -30.29 -10.03 -63.22
CA ASN A 376 -31.39 -9.19 -62.72
C ASN A 376 -30.81 -8.06 -61.84
N LYS A 377 -31.29 -6.82 -62.04
CA LYS A 377 -31.11 -5.64 -61.17
C LYS A 377 -32.30 -5.57 -60.17
N LEU A 378 -32.49 -4.63 -59.24
CA LEU A 378 -32.06 -3.23 -58.98
C LEU A 378 -31.88 -3.05 -57.44
N ASP A 379 -31.31 -1.98 -56.86
CA ASP A 379 -30.35 -0.93 -57.27
C ASP A 379 -29.71 -0.30 -56.00
N PRO A 380 -28.63 0.51 -56.08
CA PRO A 380 -27.79 0.87 -54.92
C PRO A 380 -28.02 2.28 -54.32
N ILE A 381 -27.59 2.46 -53.06
CA ILE A 381 -27.35 3.78 -52.43
C ILE A 381 -25.83 4.05 -52.40
N PRO A 382 -25.34 5.26 -52.75
CA PRO A 382 -23.91 5.46 -53.06
C PRO A 382 -23.05 5.98 -51.89
N GLY A 383 -21.77 5.57 -51.88
CA GLY A 383 -20.67 6.37 -51.33
C GLY A 383 -20.06 5.91 -50.01
N PHE A 384 -19.08 5.00 -50.05
CA PHE A 384 -17.65 5.36 -50.00
C PHE A 384 -16.78 4.18 -50.46
N LYS A 385 -15.55 4.45 -50.93
CA LYS A 385 -14.72 3.45 -51.65
C LYS A 385 -13.78 2.70 -50.71
N ALA A 386 -13.90 1.37 -50.66
CA ALA A 386 -12.89 0.51 -50.04
C ALA A 386 -11.55 0.60 -50.80
N LYS A 387 -10.44 0.80 -50.09
CA LYS A 387 -9.08 0.71 -50.65
C LYS A 387 -8.64 -0.77 -50.72
N ARG A 388 -7.78 -1.09 -51.69
CA ARG A 388 -7.27 -2.45 -51.93
C ARG A 388 -6.35 -2.92 -50.77
N PRO A 389 -6.30 -4.23 -50.47
CA PRO A 389 -5.32 -4.77 -49.53
C PRO A 389 -3.89 -4.62 -50.08
N LEU A 390 -2.95 -4.24 -49.21
CA LEU A 390 -1.52 -4.25 -49.51
C LEU A 390 -0.91 -5.60 -49.11
N ARG A 391 0.08 -6.05 -49.89
CA ARG A 391 0.78 -7.32 -49.65
C ARG A 391 1.75 -7.20 -48.47
N ILE A 392 1.82 -8.26 -47.66
CA ILE A 392 2.92 -8.48 -46.72
C ILE A 392 4.17 -8.86 -47.54
N GLY A 393 5.28 -8.17 -47.29
CA GLY A 393 6.63 -8.58 -47.68
C GLY A 393 7.43 -9.01 -46.45
N PRO A 394 8.57 -9.71 -46.61
CA PRO A 394 9.40 -10.14 -45.48
C PRO A 394 10.03 -8.94 -44.77
N ILE A 395 10.09 -9.00 -43.44
CA ILE A 395 10.82 -8.03 -42.62
C ILE A 395 12.31 -8.37 -42.68
N VAL A 396 13.14 -7.35 -42.88
CA VAL A 396 14.60 -7.45 -42.83
C VAL A 396 15.06 -7.33 -41.38
N GLU A 397 15.93 -8.23 -40.94
CA GLU A 397 16.55 -8.17 -39.61
C GLU A 397 17.51 -6.96 -39.52
N PRO A 398 17.40 -6.10 -38.49
CA PRO A 398 18.39 -5.05 -38.27
C PRO A 398 19.65 -5.64 -37.64
N ASN A 399 20.82 -5.41 -38.26
CA ASN A 399 22.11 -5.69 -37.64
C ASN A 399 22.25 -4.95 -36.31
N LEU A 400 22.74 -5.65 -35.28
CA LEU A 400 23.43 -5.03 -34.14
C LEU A 400 24.87 -5.53 -34.09
N ASP A 401 25.82 -4.62 -34.25
CA ASP A 401 27.23 -4.92 -34.07
C ASP A 401 27.54 -5.22 -32.58
N PRO A 402 28.43 -6.18 -32.29
CA PRO A 402 28.74 -6.56 -30.92
C PRO A 402 29.62 -5.51 -30.23
N LEU A 403 29.09 -4.84 -29.21
CA LEU A 403 29.88 -4.01 -28.30
C LEU A 403 30.92 -4.86 -27.52
N PRO A 404 32.11 -4.29 -27.24
CA PRO A 404 33.25 -5.07 -26.77
C PRO A 404 33.12 -5.57 -25.33
N LYS A 405 33.79 -6.68 -25.03
CA LYS A 405 33.96 -7.20 -23.66
C LYS A 405 34.69 -6.18 -22.79
N VAL A 406 34.18 -5.95 -21.59
CA VAL A 406 34.92 -5.32 -20.49
C VAL A 406 35.52 -6.43 -19.63
N GLU A 407 36.83 -6.40 -19.41
CA GLU A 407 37.53 -7.34 -18.53
C GLU A 407 37.56 -6.82 -17.07
N PRO A 408 37.43 -7.68 -16.06
CA PRO A 408 37.48 -7.27 -14.66
C PRO A 408 38.92 -7.02 -14.20
N LEU A 409 39.42 -5.80 -14.43
CA LEU A 409 40.55 -5.27 -13.69
C LEU A 409 40.18 -5.12 -12.21
N TYR A 410 40.58 -6.07 -11.37
CA TYR A 410 41.27 -5.82 -10.09
C TYR A 410 41.79 -7.14 -9.49
N ALA A 411 43.11 -7.35 -9.63
CA ALA A 411 43.88 -8.25 -8.80
C ALA A 411 44.96 -7.44 -8.07
N LEU A 412 45.55 -8.03 -7.01
CA LEU A 412 46.61 -7.45 -6.17
C LEU A 412 46.21 -6.27 -5.26
N THR A 413 45.84 -6.60 -4.01
CA THR A 413 46.75 -6.29 -2.88
C THR A 413 46.55 -7.35 -1.79
N GLY A 414 47.52 -8.25 -1.64
CA GLY A 414 47.61 -9.10 -0.46
C GLY A 414 48.55 -8.48 0.56
N ARG A 415 48.07 -8.23 1.78
CA ARG A 415 48.95 -7.97 2.93
C ARG A 415 48.52 -8.85 4.10
N LYS A 416 49.41 -9.76 4.50
CA LYS A 416 49.31 -10.42 5.80
C LYS A 416 49.66 -9.40 6.87
N ASP A 417 48.90 -9.36 7.95
CA ASP A 417 49.44 -9.03 9.26
C ASP A 417 49.02 -10.10 10.27
N THR A 418 49.93 -10.48 11.17
CA THR A 418 49.82 -11.68 12.00
C THR A 418 50.02 -11.36 13.47
N SER A 419 48.94 -11.33 14.25
CA SER A 419 48.98 -11.15 15.70
C SER A 419 48.00 -12.07 16.45
N LYS A 420 48.51 -13.25 16.82
CA LYS A 420 48.17 -13.91 18.10
C LYS A 420 48.99 -13.20 19.21
N PRO A 421 48.68 -13.31 20.53
CA PRO A 421 47.90 -14.35 21.21
C PRO A 421 46.72 -13.74 22.04
N ALA A 422 46.05 -14.39 23.01
CA ALA A 422 46.30 -15.66 23.70
C ALA A 422 45.00 -16.38 24.14
N LYS A 423 45.08 -17.69 24.37
CA LYS A 423 44.09 -18.42 25.18
C LYS A 423 44.43 -18.29 26.66
N ARG A 424 43.44 -17.97 27.50
CA ARG A 424 43.43 -18.32 28.93
C ARG A 424 41.99 -18.69 29.29
N GLY A 425 41.79 -19.79 30.01
CA GLY A 425 40.46 -20.33 30.30
C GLY A 425 40.26 -20.62 31.78
N LEU A 426 39.04 -20.36 32.25
CA LEU A 426 38.43 -20.73 33.53
C LEU A 426 36.92 -20.76 33.22
N ARG A 427 36.32 -21.92 32.93
CA ARG A 427 35.69 -22.86 33.88
C ARG A 427 34.65 -22.22 34.81
N GLU A 428 33.39 -22.60 34.54
CA GLU A 428 32.42 -23.09 35.53
C GLU A 428 32.12 -22.23 36.76
N ILE A 429 31.11 -21.36 36.63
CA ILE A 429 30.06 -21.24 37.67
C ILE A 429 28.70 -21.37 36.97
N TYR A 430 27.98 -22.47 37.25
CA TYR A 430 26.64 -22.73 36.72
C TYR A 430 25.71 -23.12 37.88
N ARG A 431 25.14 -22.12 38.58
CA ARG A 431 24.09 -22.37 39.59
C ARG A 431 23.33 -21.09 39.97
N SER A 432 21.99 -21.22 39.99
CA SER A 432 21.01 -20.42 40.76
C SER A 432 20.93 -18.91 40.50
N ASP A 433 19.84 -18.44 39.89
CA ASP A 433 18.77 -17.73 40.63
C ASP A 433 17.70 -17.10 39.70
N ASP A 434 16.74 -17.89 39.20
CA ASP A 434 15.59 -17.39 38.44
C ASP A 434 14.69 -16.42 39.24
N ARG A 435 14.82 -16.40 40.58
CA ARG A 435 14.11 -15.46 41.45
C ARG A 435 14.66 -14.02 41.41
N PHE A 436 15.92 -13.82 41.01
CA PHE A 436 16.49 -12.48 40.91
C PHE A 436 15.91 -11.68 39.74
N LEU A 437 15.64 -12.36 38.61
CA LEU A 437 15.04 -11.74 37.42
C LEU A 437 13.65 -11.15 37.72
N TYR A 438 12.78 -11.89 38.42
CA TYR A 438 11.44 -11.43 38.75
C TYR A 438 11.43 -10.21 39.70
N GLN A 439 12.34 -10.15 40.68
CA GLN A 439 12.46 -8.97 41.55
C GLN A 439 13.03 -7.75 40.80
N SER A 440 13.95 -7.95 39.85
CA SER A 440 14.45 -6.85 39.02
C SER A 440 13.35 -6.24 38.13
N TYR A 441 12.40 -7.05 37.65
CA TYR A 441 11.28 -6.59 36.81
C TYR A 441 10.29 -5.70 37.58
N GLU A 442 9.88 -6.11 38.79
CA GLU A 442 9.03 -5.28 39.68
C GLU A 442 9.70 -3.96 40.07
N GLN A 443 11.02 -3.97 40.36
CA GLN A 443 11.76 -2.75 40.68
C GLN A 443 11.91 -1.81 39.47
N LEU A 444 12.09 -2.36 38.26
CA LEU A 444 12.06 -1.57 37.01
C LEU A 444 10.67 -0.95 36.78
N TYR A 445 9.59 -1.72 36.89
CA TYR A 445 8.22 -1.23 36.66
C TYR A 445 7.86 -0.07 37.60
N ARG A 446 8.12 -0.23 38.90
CA ARG A 446 7.90 0.82 39.92
C ARG A 446 8.82 2.03 39.77
N SER A 447 9.95 1.88 39.07
CA SER A 447 10.82 3.01 38.72
C SER A 447 10.29 3.77 37.51
N PHE A 448 9.72 3.06 36.52
CA PHE A 448 9.02 3.67 35.39
C PHE A 448 7.78 4.46 35.83
N GLU A 449 6.91 3.90 36.70
CA GLU A 449 5.74 4.62 37.24
C GLU A 449 6.13 5.93 37.92
N LYS A 450 7.19 5.92 38.75
CA LYS A 450 7.68 7.12 39.45
C LYS A 450 8.24 8.17 38.51
N LEU A 451 8.98 7.76 37.47
CA LEU A 451 9.49 8.68 36.46
C LEU A 451 8.35 9.29 35.63
N TYR A 452 7.35 8.49 35.25
CA TYR A 452 6.17 8.95 34.51
C TYR A 452 5.35 9.97 35.33
N SER A 453 5.06 9.65 36.60
CA SER A 453 4.38 10.55 37.53
C SER A 453 5.15 11.87 37.75
N SER A 454 6.50 11.82 37.76
CA SER A 454 7.31 13.05 37.84
C SER A 454 7.26 13.89 36.57
N ALA A 455 7.07 13.28 35.39
CA ALA A 455 6.94 13.99 34.12
C ALA A 455 5.61 14.74 34.01
N GLU A 456 4.49 14.14 34.44
CA GLU A 456 3.18 14.83 34.48
C GLU A 456 3.22 16.08 35.37
N SER A 457 3.90 16.02 36.52
CA SER A 457 4.04 17.17 37.43
C SER A 457 4.86 18.35 36.88
N VAL A 458 5.59 18.16 35.77
CA VAL A 458 6.35 19.23 35.10
C VAL A 458 5.52 19.92 34.00
N TYR A 459 4.44 19.30 33.53
CA TYR A 459 3.59 19.85 32.45
C TYR A 459 2.33 20.58 32.92
N HIS A 460 2.02 20.55 34.22
CA HIS A 460 0.97 21.36 34.83
C HIS A 460 1.55 22.28 35.94
N PRO A 461 1.90 23.55 35.63
CA PRO A 461 2.16 24.54 36.67
C PRO A 461 0.87 24.82 37.46
N ASP A 462 1.00 25.03 38.77
CA ASP A 462 -0.13 25.15 39.71
C ASP A 462 -1.16 26.20 39.28
N VAL A 463 -2.43 25.79 39.23
CA VAL A 463 -3.56 26.71 39.08
C VAL A 463 -3.70 27.54 40.34
N ILE A 464 -3.35 28.82 40.25
CA ILE A 464 -3.55 29.81 41.32
C ILE A 464 -5.05 29.84 41.67
N ARG A 465 -5.38 29.42 42.90
CA ARG A 465 -6.75 29.47 43.42
C ARG A 465 -7.11 30.91 43.79
N GLU A 466 -7.95 31.54 42.97
CA GLU A 466 -8.72 32.71 43.41
C GLU A 466 -9.70 32.30 44.54
N PRO A 467 -10.00 33.20 45.50
CA PRO A 467 -10.87 32.90 46.62
C PRO A 467 -12.36 32.84 46.20
N PRO A 468 -13.17 31.95 46.82
CA PRO A 468 -14.58 31.81 46.46
C PRO A 468 -15.42 33.02 46.86
N ALA A 469 -16.14 33.59 45.89
CA ALA A 469 -17.06 34.70 46.12
C ALA A 469 -18.41 34.23 46.70
N TYR A 470 -18.81 34.85 47.81
CA TYR A 470 -20.17 35.09 48.31
C TYR A 470 -21.28 34.06 47.98
N ALA A 471 -21.65 33.26 48.99
CA ALA A 471 -23.00 32.71 49.10
C ALA A 471 -23.93 33.72 49.80
N ASN A 472 -25.14 33.93 49.27
CA ASN A 472 -26.15 34.81 49.86
C ASN A 472 -26.86 34.15 51.06
N TYR A 473 -27.18 34.95 52.07
CA TYR A 473 -28.24 34.67 53.05
C TYR A 473 -28.89 36.01 53.48
N PRO A 474 -30.22 36.13 53.54
CA PRO A 474 -30.90 37.22 54.26
C PRO A 474 -30.74 36.99 55.79
N ASP A 475 -30.84 37.98 56.68
CA ASP A 475 -32.08 38.73 56.95
C ASP A 475 -31.90 39.92 57.93
N VAL A 476 -32.97 40.74 58.06
CA VAL A 476 -33.34 41.59 59.23
C VAL A 476 -32.52 42.84 59.65
N VAL A 477 -33.03 44.01 59.22
CA VAL A 477 -33.38 45.26 59.96
C VAL A 477 -32.52 45.75 61.15
N HIS A 478 -31.94 46.98 61.06
CA HIS A 478 -32.38 48.19 61.80
C HIS A 478 -31.65 49.50 61.39
N GLU A 479 -32.39 50.61 61.44
CA GLU A 479 -32.05 52.05 61.63
C GLU A 479 -30.72 52.69 61.15
N ASN A 480 -30.85 53.72 60.28
CA ASN A 480 -30.66 55.17 60.51
C ASN A 480 -29.57 55.71 61.50
N PRO A 481 -29.10 56.98 61.36
CA PRO A 481 -29.32 57.99 60.29
C PRO A 481 -28.06 58.81 59.87
N ASP A 482 -28.28 59.91 59.14
CA ASP A 482 -27.50 61.17 59.07
C ASP A 482 -26.01 61.18 58.63
N CYS A 483 -25.78 61.50 57.34
CA CYS A 483 -25.11 62.73 56.88
C CYS A 483 -25.23 62.90 55.34
#